data_AF-A0A1V6ZA38-F1
#
_entry.id   AF-A0A1V6ZA38-F1
#
_cell.length_a   1.000
_cell.length_b   1.000
_cell.length_c   1.000
_cell.angle_alpha   90.00
_cell.angle_beta   90.00
_cell.angle_gamma   90.00
#
_symmetry.space_group_name_H-M   'P 1'
#
loop_
_entity.id
_entity.type
_entity.pdbx_description
1 polymer ?
#
loop_
_entity_poly.entity_id
_entity_poly.type
_entity_poly.pdbx_seq_one_letter_code
_entity_poly.pdbx_strand_id
1 'polypeptide(L)'
;MQYEQIRRAIVVVNNHNTLAELGHFLPAQVFQHDVSGLPYIMQVFQAVCTKVTDELVTFLTKTCDDINYMVYEGRLRPSGSKMQYLRHLEDCQHAAKECCRQNRSTLQMLLDQVNVIQGPRSHYETNLINELEMVVTDLNYFHDEIESSLRRISGVCRDIREQLDIVQIRRTSILGILAGLYLPLAFVTSFLGMNLNQFTQPQPSWRNATHIDVTNPGNFTISQSKIVDSGANQAWSLQNFFEIAIPLVVGTILAPLVIGSVIRAFLRALRRGRTWWRLIFTLFVIWLDPNLEGLQCQDS
;
A
#
# COMPACT_ATOMS: atom_id res chain seq x y z
N MET A 1 -6.38 -0.62 23.96
CA MET A 1 -7.79 -0.71 23.46
C MET A 1 -7.93 -1.62 22.23
N GLN A 2 -6.96 -1.68 21.31
CA GLN A 2 -7.07 -2.45 20.05
C GLN A 2 -7.06 -3.98 20.17
N TYR A 3 -6.36 -4.57 21.17
CA TYR A 3 -6.21 -6.04 21.25
C TYR A 3 -7.46 -6.78 21.74
N GLU A 4 -8.21 -6.18 22.68
CA GLU A 4 -9.44 -6.78 23.20
C GLU A 4 -10.61 -6.72 22.20
N GLN A 5 -10.65 -5.71 21.33
CA GLN A 5 -11.66 -5.66 20.26
C GLN A 5 -11.41 -6.74 19.19
N ILE A 6 -10.14 -7.01 18.88
CA ILE A 6 -9.72 -8.10 17.97
C ILE A 6 -10.04 -9.47 18.58
N ARG A 7 -9.79 -9.65 19.88
CA ARG A 7 -10.11 -10.90 20.59
C ARG A 7 -11.62 -11.18 20.65
N ARG A 8 -12.44 -10.14 20.83
CA ARG A 8 -13.91 -10.27 20.78
C ARG A 8 -14.43 -10.64 19.39
N ALA A 9 -13.80 -10.15 18.32
CA ALA A 9 -14.18 -10.56 16.95
C ALA A 9 -13.89 -12.05 16.70
N ILE A 10 -12.76 -12.57 17.20
CA ILE A 10 -12.39 -13.99 17.11
C ILE A 10 -13.37 -14.89 17.90
N VAL A 11 -13.84 -14.44 19.07
CA VAL A 11 -14.78 -15.21 19.90
C VAL A 11 -16.19 -15.25 19.30
N VAL A 12 -16.60 -14.20 18.58
CA VAL A 12 -17.93 -14.14 17.92
C VAL A 12 -17.99 -15.09 16.72
N VAL A 13 -16.92 -15.20 15.92
CA VAL A 13 -16.87 -16.12 14.77
C VAL A 13 -16.97 -17.59 15.19
N ASN A 14 -16.43 -17.97 16.34
CA ASN A 14 -16.47 -19.36 16.81
C ASN A 14 -17.85 -19.78 17.38
N ASN A 15 -18.75 -18.83 17.66
CA ASN A 15 -20.09 -19.09 18.19
C ASN A 15 -21.18 -19.19 17.11
N HIS A 16 -20.90 -18.74 15.89
CA HIS A 16 -21.90 -18.67 14.80
C HIS A 16 -22.09 -19.98 14.05
N ASN A 17 -21.29 -21.00 14.35
CA ASN A 17 -21.41 -22.35 13.78
C ASN A 17 -22.26 -23.31 14.63
N THR A 18 -22.84 -22.81 15.74
CA THR A 18 -23.63 -23.60 16.69
C THR A 18 -24.81 -24.32 16.05
N LEU A 19 -25.44 -23.74 15.03
CA LEU A 19 -26.55 -24.33 14.30
C LEU A 19 -26.10 -25.45 13.34
N ALA A 20 -24.95 -25.28 12.68
CA ALA A 20 -24.35 -26.33 11.86
C ALA A 20 -23.84 -27.51 12.70
N GLU A 21 -23.28 -27.23 13.88
CA GLU A 21 -22.91 -28.25 14.86
C GLU A 21 -24.15 -29.02 15.35
N LEU A 22 -25.24 -28.32 15.70
CA LEU A 22 -26.52 -28.95 16.06
C LEU A 22 -27.12 -29.79 14.93
N GLY A 23 -27.00 -29.33 13.68
CA GLY A 23 -27.43 -30.09 12.50
C GLY A 23 -26.68 -31.41 12.33
N HIS A 24 -25.39 -31.45 12.68
CA HIS A 24 -24.60 -32.68 12.68
C HIS A 24 -25.05 -33.72 13.73
N PHE A 25 -25.66 -33.27 14.84
CA PHE A 25 -26.17 -34.14 15.89
C PHE A 25 -27.57 -34.70 15.62
N LEU A 26 -28.25 -34.24 14.56
CA LEU A 26 -29.54 -34.78 14.13
C LEU A 26 -29.35 -35.70 12.92
N PRO A 27 -29.08 -37.00 13.11
CA PRO A 27 -29.17 -37.92 12.01
C PRO A 27 -30.61 -37.93 11.50
N ALA A 28 -30.79 -37.91 10.17
CA ALA A 28 -32.08 -37.99 9.48
C ALA A 28 -32.99 -39.16 9.93
N GLN A 29 -32.42 -40.10 10.69
CA GLN A 29 -33.09 -41.25 11.30
C GLN A 29 -33.95 -40.87 12.54
N VAL A 30 -33.64 -39.78 13.26
CA VAL A 30 -34.42 -39.34 14.44
C VAL A 30 -35.83 -38.91 14.04
N PHE A 31 -35.95 -38.25 12.89
CA PHE A 31 -37.23 -37.78 12.36
C PHE A 31 -38.08 -38.90 11.72
N GLN A 32 -37.52 -40.09 11.47
CA GLN A 32 -38.24 -41.21 10.87
C GLN A 32 -39.00 -42.07 11.90
N HIS A 33 -38.65 -42.02 13.18
CA HIS A 33 -39.17 -42.97 14.18
C HIS A 33 -39.90 -42.34 15.37
N ASP A 34 -39.75 -41.04 15.65
CA ASP A 34 -40.36 -40.44 16.85
C ASP A 34 -41.00 -39.07 16.57
N VAL A 35 -42.27 -39.09 16.15
CA VAL A 35 -43.08 -37.88 15.85
C VAL A 35 -43.34 -37.06 17.12
N SER A 36 -43.21 -37.66 18.31
CA SER A 36 -43.50 -37.00 19.59
C SER A 36 -42.43 -35.97 20.01
N GLY A 37 -41.18 -36.12 19.54
CA GLY A 37 -40.06 -35.22 19.84
C GLY A 37 -39.90 -34.05 18.87
N LEU A 38 -40.61 -34.05 17.73
CA LEU A 38 -40.50 -33.04 16.67
C LEU A 38 -40.70 -31.59 17.18
N PRO A 39 -41.75 -31.28 17.98
CA PRO A 39 -41.99 -29.91 18.44
C PRO A 39 -40.88 -29.41 19.36
N TYR A 40 -40.29 -30.31 20.17
CA TYR A 40 -39.18 -29.98 21.06
C TYR A 40 -37.91 -29.65 20.26
N ILE A 41 -37.60 -30.46 19.23
CA ILE A 41 -36.46 -30.19 18.34
C ILE A 41 -36.65 -28.84 17.63
N MET A 42 -37.84 -28.56 17.12
CA MET A 42 -38.16 -27.29 16.47
C MET A 42 -38.03 -26.08 17.42
N GLN A 43 -38.46 -26.21 18.68
CA GLN A 43 -38.26 -25.17 19.71
C GLN A 43 -36.78 -24.92 19.99
N VAL A 44 -35.96 -25.97 20.08
CA VAL A 44 -34.50 -25.82 20.27
C VAL A 44 -33.89 -25.10 19.07
N PHE A 45 -34.25 -25.49 17.84
CA PHE A 45 -33.79 -24.82 16.64
C PHE A 45 -34.21 -23.35 16.60
N GLN A 46 -35.46 -23.05 16.94
CA GLN A 46 -35.96 -21.68 17.02
C GLN A 46 -35.16 -20.85 18.02
N ALA A 47 -34.93 -21.36 19.24
CA ALA A 47 -34.15 -20.65 20.26
C ALA A 47 -32.71 -20.37 19.81
N VAL A 48 -32.06 -21.35 19.18
CA VAL A 48 -30.71 -21.20 18.63
C VAL A 48 -30.70 -20.22 17.46
N CYS A 49 -31.68 -20.30 16.56
CA CYS A 49 -31.86 -19.39 15.43
C CYS A 49 -31.98 -17.94 15.90
N THR A 50 -32.88 -17.66 16.85
CA THR A 50 -33.08 -16.33 17.43
C THR A 50 -31.80 -15.79 18.05
N LYS A 51 -31.01 -16.65 18.70
CA LYS A 51 -29.74 -16.24 19.27
C LYS A 51 -28.70 -15.89 18.19
N VAL A 52 -28.62 -16.71 17.14
CA VAL A 52 -27.71 -16.49 16.01
C VAL A 52 -28.07 -15.21 15.25
N THR A 53 -29.35 -14.95 14.98
CA THR A 53 -29.78 -13.73 14.28
C THR A 53 -29.52 -12.47 15.10
N ASP A 54 -29.77 -12.48 16.41
CA ASP A 54 -29.45 -11.37 17.32
C ASP A 54 -27.95 -11.03 17.34
N GLU A 55 -27.09 -12.05 17.41
CA GLU A 55 -25.64 -11.85 17.35
C GLU A 55 -25.17 -11.33 15.98
N LEU A 56 -25.76 -11.83 14.88
CA LEU A 56 -25.45 -11.36 13.52
C LEU A 56 -25.85 -9.90 13.31
N VAL A 57 -27.02 -9.49 13.79
CA VAL A 57 -27.47 -8.07 13.74
C VAL A 57 -26.48 -7.18 14.48
N THR A 58 -26.07 -7.59 15.69
CA THR A 58 -25.11 -6.85 16.50
C THR A 58 -23.75 -6.75 15.81
N PHE A 59 -23.26 -7.87 15.26
CA PHE A 59 -22.00 -7.91 14.51
C PHE A 59 -22.03 -7.01 13.28
N LEU A 60 -23.11 -7.10 12.49
CA LEU A 60 -23.26 -6.35 11.25
C LEU A 60 -23.37 -4.84 11.50
N THR A 61 -24.17 -4.44 12.49
CA THR A 61 -24.32 -3.02 12.89
C THR A 61 -22.98 -2.45 13.29
N LYS A 62 -22.25 -3.14 14.17
CA LYS A 62 -20.91 -2.73 14.60
C LYS A 62 -19.94 -2.64 13.43
N THR A 63 -19.97 -3.62 12.52
CA THR A 63 -19.07 -3.63 11.37
C THR A 63 -19.36 -2.47 10.42
N CYS A 64 -20.63 -2.14 10.18
CA CYS A 64 -21.02 -0.97 9.41
C CYS A 64 -20.51 0.33 10.04
N ASP A 65 -20.61 0.47 11.36
CA ASP A 65 -20.08 1.63 12.09
C ASP A 65 -18.55 1.71 12.00
N ASP A 66 -17.85 0.59 12.17
CA ASP A 66 -16.40 0.51 12.05
C ASP A 66 -15.94 0.88 10.62
N ILE A 67 -16.66 0.45 9.59
CA ILE A 67 -16.39 0.84 8.18
C ILE A 67 -16.62 2.34 7.98
N ASN A 68 -17.76 2.87 8.44
CA ASN A 68 -18.07 4.31 8.33
C ASN A 68 -17.01 5.17 9.02
N TYR A 69 -16.60 4.75 10.22
CA TYR A 69 -15.53 5.39 10.96
C TYR A 69 -14.20 5.34 10.19
N MET A 70 -13.85 4.20 9.59
CA MET A 70 -12.65 4.05 8.77
C MET A 70 -12.67 4.89 7.49
N VAL A 71 -13.83 5.15 6.89
CA VAL A 71 -13.96 6.09 5.75
C VAL A 71 -13.50 7.49 6.17
N TYR A 72 -13.96 7.97 7.32
CA TYR A 72 -13.61 9.30 7.83
C TYR A 72 -12.14 9.36 8.28
N GLU A 73 -11.74 8.44 9.15
CA GLU A 73 -10.39 8.39 9.72
C GLU A 73 -9.30 8.06 8.69
N GLY A 74 -9.64 7.26 7.68
CA GLY A 74 -8.73 6.87 6.60
C GLY A 74 -8.33 8.06 5.72
N ARG A 75 -9.25 9.02 5.53
CA ARG A 75 -9.00 10.25 4.76
C ARG A 75 -8.16 11.26 5.53
N LEU A 76 -8.43 11.42 6.83
CA LEU A 76 -7.72 12.40 7.66
C LEU A 76 -6.31 11.95 8.04
N ARG A 77 -6.16 10.68 8.40
CA ARG A 77 -4.92 10.13 8.96
C ARG A 77 -4.67 8.74 8.38
N PRO A 78 -4.24 8.65 7.12
CA PRO A 78 -4.00 7.36 6.47
C PRO A 78 -2.87 6.60 7.18
N SER A 79 -3.06 5.30 7.42
CA SER A 79 -2.03 4.44 8.02
C SER A 79 -2.16 2.99 7.55
N GLY A 80 -1.03 2.28 7.50
CA GLY A 80 -1.01 0.85 7.18
C GLY A 80 -1.76 -0.02 8.21
N SER A 81 -1.74 0.36 9.48
CA SER A 81 -2.45 -0.36 10.55
C SER A 81 -3.97 -0.34 10.38
N LYS A 82 -4.55 0.77 9.89
CA LYS A 82 -5.98 0.87 9.56
C LYS A 82 -6.35 -0.05 8.40
N MET A 83 -5.51 -0.12 7.36
CA MET A 83 -5.70 -1.06 6.25
C MET A 83 -5.60 -2.52 6.72
N GLN A 84 -4.69 -2.84 7.64
CA GLN A 84 -4.59 -4.18 8.22
C GLN A 84 -5.82 -4.54 9.06
N TYR A 85 -6.34 -3.59 9.83
CA TYR A 85 -7.60 -3.77 10.57
C TYR A 85 -8.78 -4.03 9.63
N LEU A 86 -8.90 -3.27 8.54
CA LEU A 86 -9.95 -3.47 7.53
C LEU A 86 -9.86 -4.85 6.86
N ARG A 87 -8.65 -5.37 6.59
CA ARG A 87 -8.47 -6.74 6.08
C ARG A 87 -8.87 -7.80 7.11
N HIS A 88 -8.54 -7.59 8.37
CA HIS A 88 -9.01 -8.50 9.42
C HIS A 88 -10.54 -8.49 9.53
N LEU A 89 -11.16 -7.32 9.40
CA LEU A 89 -12.61 -7.17 9.37
C LEU A 89 -13.22 -7.90 8.16
N GLU A 90 -12.59 -7.81 6.99
CA GLU A 90 -12.94 -8.57 5.78
C GLU A 90 -12.90 -10.09 6.03
N ASP A 91 -11.85 -10.61 6.66
CA ASP A 91 -11.75 -12.02 7.04
C ASP A 91 -12.90 -12.45 7.97
N CYS A 92 -13.21 -11.63 8.99
CA CYS A 92 -14.34 -11.88 9.90
C CYS A 92 -15.69 -11.87 9.16
N GLN A 93 -15.89 -10.95 8.21
CA GLN A 93 -17.11 -10.89 7.42
C GLN A 93 -17.25 -12.09 6.48
N HIS A 94 -16.16 -12.56 5.88
CA HIS A 94 -16.17 -13.81 5.10
C HIS A 94 -16.58 -15.01 5.95
N ALA A 95 -16.04 -15.14 7.17
CA ALA A 95 -16.45 -16.20 8.09
C ALA A 95 -17.94 -16.10 8.46
N ALA A 96 -18.43 -14.90 8.81
CA ALA A 96 -19.84 -14.68 9.11
C ALA A 96 -20.75 -15.01 7.92
N LYS A 97 -20.35 -14.64 6.70
CA LYS A 97 -21.07 -14.95 5.46
C LYS A 97 -21.23 -16.45 5.24
N GLU A 98 -20.15 -17.22 5.45
CA GLU A 98 -20.18 -18.67 5.35
C GLU A 98 -21.04 -19.30 6.46
N CYS A 99 -20.99 -18.79 7.70
CA CYS A 99 -21.88 -19.23 8.77
C CYS A 99 -23.36 -18.99 8.42
N CYS A 100 -23.73 -17.82 7.88
CA CYS A 100 -25.09 -17.57 7.41
C CYS A 100 -25.52 -18.59 6.35
N ARG A 101 -24.64 -18.90 5.39
CA ARG A 101 -24.91 -19.86 4.33
C ARG A 101 -25.12 -21.28 4.87
N GLN A 102 -24.27 -21.71 5.79
CA GLN A 102 -24.36 -23.03 6.43
C GLN A 102 -25.60 -23.14 7.30
N ASN A 103 -25.86 -22.17 8.18
CA ASN A 103 -27.04 -22.13 9.04
C ASN A 103 -28.34 -22.14 8.21
N ARG A 104 -28.38 -21.39 7.11
CA ARG A 104 -29.50 -21.42 6.16
C ARG A 104 -29.70 -22.81 5.57
N SER A 105 -28.64 -23.45 5.10
CA SER A 105 -28.71 -24.79 4.50
C SER A 105 -29.21 -25.83 5.49
N THR A 106 -28.73 -25.79 6.74
CA THR A 106 -29.17 -26.70 7.79
C THR A 106 -30.63 -26.47 8.15
N LEU A 107 -31.04 -25.21 8.28
CA LEU A 107 -32.42 -24.87 8.63
C LEU A 107 -33.40 -25.23 7.50
N GLN A 108 -33.02 -25.00 6.24
CA GLN A 108 -33.81 -25.40 5.08
C GLN A 108 -33.99 -26.93 5.03
N MET A 109 -32.91 -27.69 5.28
CA MET A 109 -32.97 -29.15 5.32
C MET A 109 -33.94 -29.64 6.40
N LEU A 110 -33.94 -29.01 7.58
CA LEU A 110 -34.85 -29.32 8.67
C LEU A 110 -36.31 -29.00 8.29
N LEU A 111 -36.56 -27.83 7.71
CA LEU A 111 -37.88 -27.44 7.23
C LEU A 111 -38.41 -28.39 6.14
N ASP A 112 -37.56 -28.79 5.19
CA ASP A 112 -37.92 -29.74 4.14
C ASP A 112 -38.29 -31.10 4.75
N GLN A 113 -37.56 -31.57 5.77
CA GLN A 113 -37.87 -32.82 6.49
C GLN A 113 -39.19 -32.72 7.26
N VAL A 114 -39.44 -31.62 7.97
CA VAL A 114 -40.70 -31.37 8.69
C VAL A 114 -41.89 -31.32 7.71
N ASN A 115 -41.68 -30.73 6.53
CA ASN A 115 -42.72 -30.59 5.52
C ASN A 115 -43.14 -31.92 4.88
N VAL A 116 -42.25 -32.92 4.84
CA VAL A 116 -42.52 -34.28 4.32
C VAL A 116 -43.41 -35.10 5.27
N ILE A 117 -43.42 -34.80 6.58
CA ILE A 117 -44.24 -35.53 7.56
C ILE A 117 -45.72 -35.26 7.29
N GLN A 118 -46.46 -36.30 6.88
CA GLN A 118 -47.89 -36.23 6.60
C GLN A 118 -48.71 -36.42 7.88
N GLY A 119 -49.60 -35.47 8.18
CA GLY A 119 -50.52 -35.54 9.31
C GLY A 119 -51.19 -34.20 9.63
N PRO A 120 -52.27 -34.18 10.42
CA PRO A 120 -52.86 -32.95 10.92
C PRO A 120 -51.88 -32.25 11.86
N ARG A 121 -51.42 -31.05 11.46
CA ARG A 121 -50.53 -30.22 12.27
C ARG A 121 -51.32 -29.42 13.30
N SER A 122 -50.76 -29.28 14.49
CA SER A 122 -51.28 -28.34 15.48
C SER A 122 -51.04 -26.90 15.03
N HIS A 123 -51.85 -25.97 15.54
CA HIS A 123 -51.62 -24.53 15.34
C HIS A 123 -50.24 -24.11 15.88
N TYR A 124 -49.77 -24.75 16.94
CA TYR A 124 -48.47 -24.48 17.55
C TYR A 124 -47.31 -24.85 16.61
N GLU A 125 -47.33 -26.04 16.03
CA GLU A 125 -46.33 -26.48 15.05
C GLU A 125 -46.33 -25.60 13.80
N THR A 126 -47.50 -25.19 13.34
CA THR A 126 -47.62 -24.30 12.17
C THR A 126 -46.96 -22.94 12.45
N ASN A 127 -47.16 -22.38 13.64
CA ASN A 127 -46.48 -21.15 14.04
C ASN A 127 -44.96 -21.32 14.11
N LEU A 128 -44.47 -22.42 14.67
CA LEU A 128 -43.03 -22.72 14.73
C LEU A 128 -42.42 -22.84 13.33
N ILE A 129 -43.09 -23.52 12.39
CA ILE A 129 -42.63 -23.62 11.00
C ILE A 129 -42.52 -22.22 10.39
N ASN A 130 -43.56 -21.40 10.52
CA ASN A 130 -43.57 -20.04 9.97
C ASN A 130 -42.43 -19.17 10.56
N GLU A 131 -42.16 -19.27 11.86
CA GLU A 131 -41.05 -18.55 12.48
C GLU A 131 -39.68 -19.00 11.97
N LEU A 132 -39.48 -20.32 11.81
CA LEU A 132 -38.25 -20.85 11.22
C LEU A 132 -38.08 -20.45 9.74
N GLU A 133 -39.17 -20.39 8.96
CA GLU A 133 -39.16 -19.87 7.59
C GLU A 133 -38.79 -18.38 7.53
N MET A 134 -39.25 -17.58 8.50
CA MET A 134 -38.81 -16.18 8.63
C MET A 134 -37.30 -16.10 8.91
N VAL A 135 -36.77 -16.95 9.79
CA VAL A 135 -35.31 -17.00 10.06
C VAL A 135 -34.52 -17.33 8.79
N VAL A 136 -34.99 -18.26 7.95
CA VAL A 136 -34.33 -18.54 6.65
C VAL A 136 -34.26 -17.27 5.78
N THR A 137 -35.34 -16.50 5.78
CA THR A 137 -35.42 -15.23 5.04
C THR A 137 -34.47 -14.19 5.63
N ASP A 138 -34.38 -14.08 6.96
CA ASP A 138 -33.45 -13.18 7.64
C ASP A 138 -31.99 -13.55 7.37
N LEU A 139 -31.66 -14.84 7.39
CA LEU A 139 -30.30 -15.33 7.06
C LEU A 139 -29.91 -15.02 5.60
N ASN A 140 -30.87 -15.03 4.67
CA ASN A 140 -30.64 -14.56 3.29
C ASN A 140 -30.34 -13.07 3.26
N TYR A 141 -31.16 -12.27 3.93
CA TYR A 141 -30.94 -10.84 4.03
C TYR A 141 -29.57 -10.51 4.63
N PHE A 142 -29.18 -11.17 5.72
CA PHE A 142 -27.86 -10.99 6.32
C PHE A 142 -26.72 -11.40 5.39
N HIS A 143 -26.88 -12.47 4.61
CA HIS A 143 -25.89 -12.88 3.63
C HIS A 143 -25.63 -11.79 2.58
N ASP A 144 -26.70 -11.21 2.05
CA ASP A 144 -26.62 -10.15 1.03
C ASP A 144 -26.06 -8.84 1.63
N GLU A 145 -26.46 -8.48 2.85
CA GLU A 145 -25.97 -7.28 3.53
C GLU A 145 -24.48 -7.40 3.91
N ILE A 146 -24.02 -8.58 4.35
CA ILE A 146 -22.60 -8.86 4.56
C ILE A 146 -21.83 -8.74 3.23
N GLU A 147 -22.37 -9.24 2.12
CA GLU A 147 -21.75 -9.09 0.80
C GLU A 147 -21.65 -7.62 0.36
N SER A 148 -22.70 -6.84 0.58
CA SER A 148 -22.70 -5.39 0.35
C SER A 148 -21.61 -4.70 1.18
N SER A 149 -21.51 -5.04 2.47
CA SER A 149 -20.48 -4.52 3.37
C SER A 149 -19.05 -4.88 2.95
N LEU A 150 -18.81 -6.12 2.51
CA LEU A 150 -17.49 -6.56 2.02
C LEU A 150 -17.00 -5.69 0.85
N ARG A 151 -17.91 -5.37 -0.09
CA ARG A 151 -17.59 -4.47 -1.20
C ARG A 151 -17.18 -3.08 -0.72
N ARG A 152 -17.83 -2.57 0.34
CA ARG A 152 -17.48 -1.26 0.93
C ARG A 152 -16.08 -1.27 1.52
N ILE A 153 -15.67 -2.32 2.24
CA ILE A 153 -14.31 -2.44 2.80
C ILE A 153 -13.23 -2.29 1.71
N SER A 154 -13.41 -2.97 0.57
CA SER A 154 -12.46 -2.89 -0.54
C SER A 154 -12.25 -1.46 -1.05
N GLY A 155 -13.34 -0.68 -1.11
CA GLY A 155 -13.32 0.73 -1.49
C GLY A 155 -12.54 1.58 -0.49
N VAL A 156 -12.79 1.40 0.82
CA VAL A 156 -12.07 2.14 1.87
C VAL A 156 -10.58 1.82 1.87
N CYS A 157 -10.21 0.54 1.70
CA CYS A 157 -8.81 0.12 1.59
C CYS A 157 -8.08 0.79 0.41
N ARG A 158 -8.76 0.92 -0.75
CA ARG A 158 -8.22 1.64 -1.90
C ARG A 158 -8.03 3.11 -1.58
N ASP A 159 -9.05 3.78 -1.05
CA ASP A 159 -8.98 5.20 -0.69
C ASP A 159 -7.82 5.48 0.29
N ILE A 160 -7.63 4.62 1.31
CA ILE A 160 -6.52 4.76 2.27
C ILE A 160 -5.17 4.60 1.58
N ARG A 161 -5.04 3.65 0.65
CA ARG A 161 -3.79 3.45 -0.11
C ARG A 161 -3.44 4.67 -0.95
N GLU A 162 -4.41 5.22 -1.67
CA GLU A 162 -4.23 6.43 -2.47
C GLU A 162 -3.77 7.61 -1.61
N GLN A 163 -4.35 7.77 -0.41
CA GLN A 163 -3.93 8.80 0.54
C GLN A 163 -2.51 8.59 1.07
N LEU A 164 -2.11 7.34 1.35
CA LEU A 164 -0.74 7.01 1.73
C LEU A 164 0.24 7.37 0.61
N ASP A 165 -0.09 7.03 -0.64
CA ASP A 165 0.75 7.33 -1.80
C ASP A 165 0.92 8.84 -1.98
N ILE A 166 -0.16 9.63 -1.84
CA ILE A 166 -0.09 11.11 -1.90
C ILE A 166 0.84 11.66 -0.79
N VAL A 167 0.71 11.16 0.44
CA VAL A 167 1.56 11.57 1.57
C VAL A 167 3.02 11.21 1.30
N GLN A 168 3.28 10.02 0.75
CA GLN A 168 4.63 9.57 0.40
C GLN A 168 5.22 10.44 -0.71
N ILE A 169 4.49 10.68 -1.80
CA ILE A 169 4.91 11.57 -2.90
C ILE A 169 5.28 12.95 -2.37
N ARG A 170 4.47 13.51 -1.45
CA ARG A 170 4.77 14.80 -0.82
C ARG A 170 6.07 14.77 -0.03
N ARG A 171 6.30 13.74 0.79
CA ARG A 171 7.53 13.59 1.58
C ARG A 171 8.76 13.43 0.68
N THR A 172 8.68 12.58 -0.33
CA THR A 172 9.75 12.37 -1.30
C THR A 172 10.04 13.64 -2.10
N SER A 173 9.02 14.42 -2.46
CA SER A 173 9.19 15.71 -3.14
C SER A 173 9.93 16.72 -2.25
N ILE A 174 9.57 16.83 -0.98
CA ILE A 174 10.27 17.72 -0.03
C ILE A 174 11.73 17.29 0.12
N LEU A 175 11.99 15.99 0.32
CA LEU A 175 13.35 15.46 0.41
C LEU A 175 14.14 15.70 -0.88
N GLY A 176 13.51 15.55 -2.04
CA GLY A 176 14.13 15.82 -3.34
C GLY A 176 14.51 17.29 -3.52
N ILE A 177 13.65 18.23 -3.09
CA ILE A 177 13.95 19.67 -3.11
C ILE A 177 15.10 19.98 -2.15
N LEU A 178 15.04 19.46 -0.92
CA LEU A 178 16.11 19.65 0.07
C LEU A 178 17.44 19.09 -0.42
N ALA A 179 17.46 17.89 -1.00
CA ALA A 179 18.66 17.29 -1.57
C ALA A 179 19.19 18.10 -2.77
N GLY A 180 18.29 18.54 -3.66
CA GLY A 180 18.63 19.36 -4.82
C GLY A 180 19.22 20.73 -4.47
N LEU A 181 18.86 21.30 -3.32
CA LEU A 181 19.47 22.53 -2.82
C LEU A 181 20.73 22.24 -1.99
N TYR A 182 20.65 21.32 -1.04
CA TYR A 182 21.69 21.12 -0.05
C TYR A 182 22.93 20.44 -0.63
N LEU A 183 22.79 19.43 -1.50
CA LEU A 183 23.95 18.72 -2.05
C LEU A 183 24.88 19.65 -2.85
N PRO A 184 24.36 20.51 -3.75
CA PRO A 184 25.21 21.48 -4.45
C PRO A 184 25.83 22.52 -3.53
N LEU A 185 25.05 23.07 -2.58
CA LEU A 185 25.58 24.04 -1.63
C LEU A 185 26.69 23.42 -0.77
N ALA A 186 26.48 22.20 -0.26
CA ALA A 186 27.47 21.48 0.51
C ALA A 186 28.74 21.20 -0.29
N PHE A 187 28.61 20.88 -1.59
CA PHE A 187 29.74 20.76 -2.49
C PHE A 187 30.50 22.08 -2.63
N VAL A 188 29.82 23.19 -2.93
CA VAL A 188 30.45 24.51 -3.08
C VAL A 188 31.14 24.94 -1.77
N THR A 189 30.51 24.72 -0.60
CA THR A 189 31.13 25.06 0.69
C THR A 189 32.34 24.19 0.99
N SER A 190 32.28 22.88 0.69
CA SER A 190 33.43 21.99 0.86
C SER A 190 34.57 22.43 -0.06
N PHE A 191 34.25 22.74 -1.31
CA PHE A 191 35.20 23.20 -2.32
C PHE A 191 35.82 24.56 -1.99
N LEU A 192 35.07 25.49 -1.37
CA LEU A 192 35.59 26.76 -0.84
C LEU A 192 36.42 26.58 0.45
N GLY A 193 36.16 25.52 1.21
CA GLY A 193 36.95 25.14 2.38
C GLY A 193 38.28 24.46 2.02
N MET A 194 38.52 24.17 0.75
CA MET A 194 39.78 23.61 0.26
C MET A 194 40.84 24.70 0.14
N ASN A 195 42.09 24.36 0.47
CA ASN A 195 43.21 25.30 0.35
C ASN A 195 43.45 25.68 -1.12
N LEU A 196 43.40 26.98 -1.44
CA LEU A 196 43.66 27.52 -2.79
C LEU A 196 45.10 28.07 -2.89
N ASN A 197 45.72 27.90 -4.06
CA ASN A 197 47.14 28.21 -4.31
C ASN A 197 47.39 29.71 -4.52
N GLN A 198 46.33 30.52 -4.56
CA GLN A 198 46.42 31.92 -5.00
C GLN A 198 46.68 32.90 -3.86
N PHE A 199 46.64 32.43 -2.60
CA PHE A 199 47.05 33.22 -1.42
C PHE A 199 48.38 32.78 -0.82
N THR A 200 49.13 31.88 -1.46
CA THR A 200 50.52 31.67 -1.12
C THR A 200 51.35 32.86 -1.61
N GLN A 201 51.50 33.89 -0.76
CA GLN A 201 52.88 34.25 -0.49
C GLN A 201 53.56 32.95 -0.05
N PRO A 202 54.73 32.58 -0.59
CA PRO A 202 55.47 31.44 -0.10
C PRO A 202 55.92 31.78 1.32
N GLN A 203 55.03 31.62 2.30
CA GLN A 203 55.41 31.60 3.69
C GLN A 203 56.11 30.26 3.88
N PRO A 204 57.43 30.26 4.12
CA PRO A 204 58.17 29.03 4.32
C PRO A 204 57.54 28.32 5.51
N SER A 205 56.92 27.17 5.30
CA SER A 205 56.50 26.32 6.41
C SER A 205 57.76 25.73 7.02
N TRP A 206 58.12 26.18 8.21
CA TRP A 206 59.27 25.65 8.95
C TRP A 206 58.94 24.23 9.42
N ARG A 207 59.38 23.23 8.67
CA ARG A 207 59.44 21.85 9.18
C ARG A 207 60.87 21.53 9.52
N ASN A 208 61.12 21.18 10.78
CA ASN A 208 62.40 20.66 11.22
C ASN A 208 62.56 19.25 10.66
N ALA A 209 63.25 19.11 9.53
CA ALA A 209 63.66 17.81 9.02
C ALA A 209 65.01 17.45 9.67
N THR A 210 65.02 16.40 10.49
CA THR A 210 66.26 15.84 11.02
C THR A 210 66.84 14.87 10.01
N HIS A 211 67.95 15.25 9.35
CA HIS A 211 68.71 14.32 8.52
C HIS A 211 69.71 13.59 9.43
N ILE A 212 69.51 12.28 9.62
CA ILE A 212 70.40 11.43 10.40
C ILE A 212 71.47 10.89 9.44
N ASP A 213 72.71 11.37 9.58
CA ASP A 213 73.85 10.80 8.86
C ASP A 213 74.22 9.46 9.51
N VAL A 214 74.04 8.37 8.76
CA VAL A 214 74.20 6.98 9.23
C VAL A 214 75.68 6.62 9.44
N THR A 215 76.61 7.43 8.92
CA THR A 215 78.05 7.14 8.96
C THR A 215 78.79 7.74 10.16
N ASN A 216 78.16 8.63 10.95
CA ASN A 216 78.78 9.18 12.16
C ASN A 216 77.72 9.50 13.25
N PRO A 217 77.36 8.51 14.09
CA PRO A 217 76.22 8.63 15.02
C PRO A 217 76.47 9.57 16.22
N GLY A 218 77.67 10.14 16.37
CA GLY A 218 78.06 10.97 17.52
C GLY A 218 77.91 12.49 17.34
N ASN A 219 77.56 12.98 16.15
CA ASN A 219 77.50 14.43 15.88
C ASN A 219 76.05 14.85 15.53
N PHE A 220 75.19 14.90 16.55
CA PHE A 220 73.86 15.49 16.42
C PHE A 220 73.97 17.02 16.38
N THR A 221 74.30 17.59 15.23
CA THR A 221 74.03 18.99 14.86
C THR A 221 74.46 19.10 13.39
N ILE A 222 73.57 19.32 12.44
CA ILE A 222 72.94 20.62 12.16
C ILE A 222 71.57 20.34 11.53
N SER A 223 70.50 20.86 12.14
CA SER A 223 69.18 20.95 11.51
C SER A 223 69.26 21.95 10.35
N GLN A 224 69.62 21.47 9.16
CA GLN A 224 69.49 22.28 7.95
C GLN A 224 68.00 22.37 7.60
N SER A 225 67.40 23.53 7.85
CA SER A 225 66.07 23.87 7.38
C SER A 225 66.09 24.00 5.85
N LYS A 226 65.97 22.87 5.16
CA LYS A 226 65.76 22.89 3.72
C LYS A 226 64.32 23.32 3.46
N ILE A 227 64.14 24.33 2.61
CA ILE A 227 62.83 24.59 1.99
C ILE A 227 62.53 23.36 1.14
N VAL A 228 61.74 22.46 1.70
CA VAL A 228 61.19 21.33 0.93
C VAL A 228 59.98 21.91 0.23
N ASP A 229 60.07 22.08 -1.09
CA ASP A 229 58.89 22.28 -1.92
C ASP A 229 57.93 21.14 -1.60
N SER A 230 56.88 21.52 -0.88
CA SER A 230 56.05 20.60 -0.14
C SER A 230 55.26 19.78 -1.14
N GLY A 231 55.72 18.56 -1.40
CA GLY A 231 54.87 17.50 -1.90
C GLY A 231 53.62 17.44 -1.02
N ALA A 232 52.47 17.62 -1.67
CA ALA A 232 51.11 17.51 -1.14
C ALA A 232 50.49 18.73 -0.42
N ASN A 233 50.78 19.98 -0.83
CA ASN A 233 49.69 20.96 -0.85
C ASN A 233 48.84 20.67 -2.09
N GLN A 234 47.81 19.84 -1.92
CA GLN A 234 46.78 19.55 -2.93
C GLN A 234 45.89 20.78 -3.13
N ALA A 235 46.51 21.89 -3.51
CA ALA A 235 45.85 23.15 -3.64
C ALA A 235 45.28 23.28 -5.06
N TRP A 236 44.06 23.80 -5.18
CA TRP A 236 43.34 23.95 -6.43
C TRP A 236 43.56 25.33 -7.08
N SER A 237 43.83 25.34 -8.39
CA SER A 237 43.92 26.59 -9.15
C SER A 237 42.54 27.24 -9.31
N LEU A 238 42.49 28.58 -9.28
CA LEU A 238 41.23 29.34 -9.32
C LEU A 238 40.56 29.30 -10.71
N GLN A 239 41.32 28.96 -11.75
CA GLN A 239 40.78 28.66 -13.07
C GLN A 239 39.99 27.35 -13.06
N ASN A 240 40.58 26.27 -12.55
CA ASN A 240 39.89 24.99 -12.35
C ASN A 240 38.69 25.15 -11.40
N PHE A 241 38.78 26.09 -10.45
CA PHE A 241 37.69 26.43 -9.54
C PHE A 241 36.44 26.91 -10.28
N PHE A 242 36.54 27.93 -11.14
CA PHE A 242 35.37 28.45 -11.85
C PHE A 242 34.89 27.51 -12.96
N GLU A 243 35.82 26.79 -13.59
CA GLU A 243 35.51 25.83 -14.66
C GLU A 243 34.65 24.67 -14.16
N ILE A 244 34.83 24.22 -12.92
CA ILE A 244 34.04 23.14 -12.33
C ILE A 244 32.83 23.68 -11.56
N ALA A 245 32.98 24.77 -10.82
CA ALA A 245 31.92 25.29 -9.96
C ALA A 245 30.73 25.88 -10.76
N ILE A 246 30.97 26.62 -11.85
CA ILE A 246 29.89 27.28 -12.61
C ILE A 246 28.97 26.24 -13.27
N PRO A 247 29.47 25.25 -14.04
CA PRO A 247 28.61 24.24 -14.65
C PRO A 247 27.88 23.39 -13.61
N LEU A 248 28.53 23.10 -12.47
CA LEU A 248 27.91 22.32 -11.42
C LEU A 248 26.79 23.09 -10.73
N VAL A 249 26.97 24.37 -10.38
CA VAL A 249 25.92 25.22 -9.79
C VAL A 249 24.76 25.39 -10.76
N VAL A 250 25.03 25.65 -12.05
CA VAL A 250 23.98 25.78 -13.07
C VAL A 250 23.27 24.46 -13.31
N GLY A 251 24.01 23.35 -13.42
CA GLY A 251 23.46 22.03 -13.67
C GLY A 251 22.65 21.47 -12.50
N THR A 252 23.00 21.84 -11.27
CA THR A 252 22.35 21.26 -10.08
C THR A 252 21.27 22.15 -9.47
N ILE A 253 21.35 23.48 -9.60
CA ILE A 253 20.32 24.39 -9.08
C ILE A 253 19.31 24.73 -10.19
N LEU A 254 19.80 25.12 -11.37
CA LEU A 254 18.97 25.63 -12.44
C LEU A 254 18.25 24.51 -13.20
N ALA A 255 18.95 23.38 -13.45
CA ALA A 255 18.34 22.29 -14.19
C ALA A 255 17.10 21.71 -13.48
N PRO A 256 17.11 21.34 -12.18
CA PRO A 256 15.92 20.79 -11.53
C PRO A 256 14.73 21.76 -11.46
N LEU A 257 14.99 23.07 -11.35
CA LEU A 257 13.98 24.13 -11.35
C LEU A 257 13.29 24.28 -12.71
N VAL A 258 14.06 24.14 -13.80
CA VAL A 258 13.58 24.36 -15.16
C VAL A 258 13.06 23.08 -15.81
N ILE A 259 13.63 21.90 -15.47
CA ILE A 259 13.27 20.61 -16.07
C ILE A 259 11.79 20.28 -15.90
N GLY A 260 11.20 20.54 -14.73
CA GLY A 260 9.78 20.29 -14.51
C GLY A 260 8.88 21.18 -15.37
N SER A 261 9.29 22.42 -15.61
CA SER A 261 8.56 23.37 -16.45
C SER A 261 8.73 23.05 -17.94
N VAL A 262 9.92 22.63 -18.37
CA VAL A 262 10.21 22.17 -19.73
C VAL A 262 9.47 20.88 -20.04
N ILE A 263 9.48 19.89 -19.14
CA ILE A 263 8.73 18.64 -19.31
C ILE A 263 7.23 18.93 -19.41
N ARG A 264 6.68 19.80 -18.55
CA ARG A 264 5.26 20.18 -18.64
C ARG A 264 4.92 20.93 -19.93
N ALA A 265 5.80 21.82 -20.41
CA ALA A 265 5.64 22.50 -21.69
C ALA A 265 5.71 21.51 -22.86
N PHE A 266 6.66 20.57 -22.83
CA PHE A 266 6.84 19.53 -23.82
C PHE A 266 5.65 18.56 -23.87
N LEU A 267 5.16 18.10 -22.72
CA LEU A 267 3.96 17.26 -22.65
C LEU A 267 2.70 17.99 -23.13
N ARG A 268 2.57 19.29 -22.84
CA ARG A 268 1.48 20.13 -23.39
C ARG A 268 1.61 20.28 -24.91
N ALA A 269 2.82 20.45 -25.42
CA ALA A 269 3.10 20.53 -26.86
C ALA A 269 2.81 19.20 -27.58
N LEU A 270 3.20 18.06 -27.00
CA LEU A 270 2.89 16.71 -27.49
C LEU A 270 1.38 16.46 -27.56
N ARG A 271 0.64 16.85 -26.52
CA ARG A 271 -0.81 16.67 -26.45
C ARG A 271 -1.55 17.54 -27.48
N ARG A 272 -1.08 18.77 -27.71
CA ARG A 272 -1.67 19.71 -28.68
C ARG A 272 -1.26 19.42 -30.12
N GLY A 273 -0.08 18.83 -30.31
CA GLY A 273 0.53 18.56 -31.61
C GLY A 273 0.38 17.14 -32.11
N ARG A 274 -0.60 16.34 -31.64
CA ARG A 274 -0.76 14.93 -32.05
C ARG A 274 -0.78 14.73 -33.58
N THR A 275 -1.32 15.71 -34.30
CA THR A 275 -1.35 15.74 -35.78
C THR A 275 0.00 16.19 -36.37
N TRP A 276 0.67 17.16 -35.75
CA TRP A 276 1.99 17.65 -36.16
C TRP A 276 3.11 16.62 -35.93
N TRP A 277 3.08 15.89 -34.83
CA TRP A 277 4.03 14.81 -34.54
C TRP A 277 3.89 13.65 -35.51
N ARG A 278 2.67 13.35 -35.98
CA ARG A 278 2.46 12.38 -37.07
C ARG A 278 3.09 12.86 -38.37
N LEU A 279 2.93 14.15 -38.71
CA LEU A 279 3.53 14.74 -39.91
C LEU A 279 5.05 14.78 -39.86
N ILE A 280 5.63 15.13 -38.70
CA ILE A 280 7.09 15.13 -38.50
C ILE A 280 7.64 13.70 -38.53
N PHE A 281 6.94 12.73 -37.93
CA PHE A 281 7.37 11.33 -37.97
C PHE A 281 7.28 10.77 -39.39
N THR A 282 6.24 11.10 -40.16
CA THR A 282 6.17 10.70 -41.57
C THR A 282 7.24 11.39 -42.40
N LEU A 283 7.52 12.68 -42.19
CA LEU A 283 8.61 13.39 -42.87
C LEU A 283 9.98 12.80 -42.51
N PHE A 284 10.19 12.45 -41.25
CA PHE A 284 11.42 11.84 -40.78
C PHE A 284 11.60 10.43 -41.36
N VAL A 285 10.53 9.62 -41.41
CA VAL A 285 10.55 8.28 -42.04
C VAL A 285 10.79 8.38 -43.55
N ILE A 286 10.16 9.33 -44.25
CA ILE A 286 10.37 9.58 -45.68
C ILE A 286 11.81 10.08 -45.95
N TRP A 287 12.36 10.90 -45.04
CA TRP A 287 13.72 11.42 -45.18
C TRP A 287 14.80 10.39 -44.82
N LEU A 288 14.48 9.39 -44.00
CA LEU A 288 15.40 8.32 -43.60
C LEU A 288 15.40 7.12 -44.56
N ASP A 289 14.49 7.08 -45.54
CA ASP A 289 14.38 5.98 -46.51
C ASP A 289 14.75 6.45 -47.93
N PRO A 290 16.04 6.40 -48.32
CA PRO A 290 16.49 6.84 -49.64
C PRO A 290 16.23 5.82 -50.77
N ASN A 291 15.41 4.77 -50.55
CA ASN A 291 15.30 3.63 -51.49
C ASN A 291 13.91 3.41 -52.13
N LEU A 292 13.08 4.45 -52.24
CA LEU A 292 11.76 4.37 -52.86
C LEU A 292 11.63 5.10 -54.21
N GLU A 293 12.72 5.16 -54.99
CA GLU A 293 12.69 5.53 -56.42
C GLU A 293 12.85 4.31 -57.37
N GLY A 294 12.90 3.08 -56.85
CA GLY A 294 13.34 1.90 -57.61
C GLY A 294 12.29 0.87 -58.06
N LEU A 295 10.99 1.17 -58.09
CA LEU A 295 9.95 0.19 -58.48
C LEU A 295 8.87 0.79 -59.38
N GLN A 296 9.28 1.26 -60.56
CA GLN A 296 8.39 1.36 -61.73
C GLN A 296 9.21 1.14 -63.00
N CYS A 297 9.15 -0.10 -63.52
CA CYS A 297 9.33 -0.54 -64.91
C CYS A 297 10.04 -1.89 -64.97
N GLN A 298 9.28 -2.99 -64.99
CA GLN A 298 9.65 -4.15 -65.80
C GLN A 298 8.41 -5.01 -66.12
N ASP A 299 7.61 -4.52 -67.07
CA ASP A 299 6.75 -5.35 -67.93
C ASP A 299 7.29 -5.20 -69.35
N SER A 300 8.05 -6.19 -69.82
CA SER A 300 8.22 -6.66 -71.21
C SER A 300 9.34 -7.69 -71.27
#